data_AF-A0A291HQI7-F1
#
_entry.id   AF-A0A291HQI7-F1
#
_cell.length_a   1.000
_cell.length_b   1.000
_cell.length_c   1.000
_cell.angle_alpha   90.00
_cell.angle_beta   90.00
_cell.angle_gamma   90.00
#
_symmetry.space_group_name_H-M   'P 1'
#
loop_
_entity.id
_entity.type
_entity.pdbx_description
1 polymer ?
#
loop_
_entity_poly.entity_id
_entity_poly.type
_entity_poly.pdbx_seq_one_letter_code
_entity_poly.pdbx_strand_id
1 'polypeptide(L)' 'MSDIFDRASQLEAEERERLLANHRNRPQERPDQDAHGRYCLACGIAIPPERVARVNAVRCVDCQHIREKQEATRVGRYRQ' A
#
# COMPACT_ATOMS: atom_id res chain seq x y z
N MET A 1 9.06 40.30 0.69
CA MET A 1 7.95 39.65 -0.06
C MET A 1 8.35 38.33 -0.74
N SER A 2 9.63 37.95 -0.89
CA SER A 2 9.99 36.57 -1.33
C SER A 2 9.99 35.56 -0.17
N ASP A 3 10.33 36.00 1.04
CA ASP A 3 10.50 35.17 2.24
C ASP A 3 9.32 34.23 2.55
N ILE A 4 8.08 34.67 2.32
CA ILE A 4 6.88 33.84 2.55
C ILE A 4 6.76 32.75 1.48
N PHE A 5 7.06 33.05 0.22
CA PHE A 5 7.00 32.07 -0.88
C PHE A 5 8.16 31.08 -0.80
N ASP A 6 9.34 31.55 -0.44
CA ASP A 6 10.53 30.72 -0.23
C ASP A 6 10.27 29.73 0.93
N ARG A 7 9.69 30.22 2.04
CA ARG A 7 9.30 29.40 3.18
C ARG A 7 8.17 28.41 2.85
N ALA A 8 7.17 28.82 2.09
CA ALA A 8 6.09 27.92 1.66
C ALA A 8 6.66 26.77 0.81
N SER A 9 7.54 27.08 -0.15
CA SER A 9 8.17 26.09 -1.03
C SER A 9 9.02 25.08 -0.25
N GLN A 10 9.73 25.54 0.78
CA GLN A 10 10.51 24.66 1.66
C GLN A 10 9.62 23.68 2.42
N LEU A 11 8.51 24.16 3.00
CA LEU A 11 7.57 23.30 3.73
C LEU A 11 6.93 22.24 2.84
N GLU A 12 6.55 22.60 1.61
CA GLU A 12 6.00 21.65 0.63
C GLU A 12 7.02 20.58 0.25
N ALA A 13 8.29 20.97 0.04
CA ALA A 13 9.36 20.04 -0.27
C ALA A 13 9.59 19.04 0.88
N GLU A 14 9.68 19.53 2.11
CA GLU A 14 9.85 18.70 3.31
C GLU A 14 8.68 17.73 3.52
N GLU A 15 7.45 18.20 3.35
CA GLU A 15 6.26 17.36 3.47
C GLU A 15 6.25 16.27 2.40
N ARG A 16 6.53 16.64 1.15
CA ARG A 16 6.60 15.69 0.04
C ARG A 16 7.63 14.59 0.30
N GLU A 17 8.83 14.97 0.73
CA GLU A 17 9.89 14.01 1.06
C GLU A 17 9.47 13.08 2.20
N ARG A 18 8.86 13.62 3.25
CA ARG A 18 8.35 12.85 4.39
C ARG A 18 7.29 11.84 3.96
N LEU A 19 6.32 12.25 3.13
CA LEU A 19 5.27 11.37 2.62
C LEU A 19 5.83 10.28 1.71
N LEU A 20 6.79 10.61 0.84
CA LEU A 20 7.46 9.64 -0.02
C LEU A 20 8.27 8.62 0.80
N ALA A 21 8.99 9.07 1.82
CA ALA A 21 9.75 8.20 2.72
C ALA A 21 8.81 7.24 3.47
N ASN A 22 7.70 7.74 4.01
CA ASN A 22 6.68 6.92 4.68
C ASN A 22 6.07 5.88 3.74
N HIS A 23 5.80 6.25 2.47
CA HIS A 23 5.28 5.31 1.49
C HIS A 23 6.28 4.20 1.16
N ARG A 24 7.56 4.54 0.98
CA ARG A 24 8.63 3.56 0.70
C ARG A 24 8.88 2.61 1.87
N ASN A 25 8.80 3.12 3.09
CA ASN A 25 9.05 2.36 4.32
C ASN A 25 7.81 1.62 4.85
N ARG A 26 6.70 1.61 4.09
CA ARG A 26 5.47 0.92 4.51
C ARG A 26 5.78 -0.58 4.70
N PRO A 27 5.41 -1.18 5.85
CA PRO A 27 5.70 -2.58 6.11
C PRO A 27 5.06 -3.47 5.05
N GLN A 28 5.91 -4.27 4.40
CA GLN A 28 5.51 -5.28 3.43
C GLN A 28 5.09 -6.54 4.18
N GLU A 29 3.93 -7.11 3.84
CA GLU A 29 3.51 -8.38 4.40
C GLU A 29 4.37 -9.52 3.84
N ARG A 30 4.74 -10.48 4.70
CA ARG A 30 5.50 -11.65 4.29
C ARG A 30 4.54 -12.64 3.63
N PRO A 31 4.77 -13.04 2.37
CA PRO A 31 3.93 -14.04 1.69
C PRO A 31 3.97 -15.39 2.41
N ASP A 32 2.84 -16.09 2.43
CA ASP A 32 2.81 -17.51 2.77
C ASP A 32 3.00 -18.32 1.48
N GLN A 33 4.10 -19.06 1.40
CA GLN A 33 4.52 -19.79 0.22
C GLN A 33 5.19 -21.11 0.59
N ASP A 34 4.84 -22.17 -0.14
CA ASP A 34 5.45 -23.50 -0.04
C ASP A 34 5.93 -23.98 -1.43
N ALA A 35 6.26 -25.27 -1.54
CA ALA A 35 6.67 -25.89 -2.80
C ALA A 35 5.56 -25.95 -3.86
N HIS A 36 4.30 -25.79 -3.47
CA HIS A 36 3.11 -25.90 -4.31
C HIS A 36 2.58 -24.53 -4.78
N GLY A 37 2.95 -23.44 -4.11
CA GLY A 37 2.66 -22.08 -4.57
C GLY A 37 2.56 -21.06 -3.46
N ARG A 38 1.84 -19.97 -3.74
CA ARG A 38 1.51 -18.93 -2.75
C ARG A 38 0.05 -18.99 -2.37
N TYR A 39 -0.24 -18.74 -1.10
CA TYR A 39 -1.61 -18.72 -0.58
C TYR A 39 -2.01 -17.35 -0.06
N CYS A 40 -3.31 -17.09 -0.08
CA CYS A 40 -3.87 -15.87 0.47
C CYS A 40 -3.73 -15.87 2.00
N LEU A 41 -3.10 -14.84 2.54
CA LEU A 41 -2.96 -14.58 3.99
C LEU A 41 -4.29 -14.30 4.75
N ALA A 42 -5.45 -14.52 4.15
CA ALA A 42 -6.76 -14.23 4.77
C ALA A 42 -7.71 -15.41 4.64
N CYS A 43 -7.83 -15.99 3.45
CA CYS A 43 -8.72 -17.12 3.19
C CYS A 43 -7.99 -18.44 2.89
N GLY A 44 -6.65 -18.44 2.78
CA GLY A 44 -5.86 -19.64 2.51
C GLY A 44 -5.95 -20.19 1.08
N ILE A 45 -6.71 -19.54 0.19
CA ILE A 45 -6.84 -19.98 -1.21
C ILE A 45 -5.54 -19.71 -1.97
N ALA A 46 -5.17 -20.64 -2.86
CA ALA A 46 -4.02 -20.49 -3.74
C ALA A 46 -4.16 -19.24 -4.64
N ILE A 47 -3.11 -18.42 -4.68
CA ILE A 47 -3.05 -17.23 -5.53
C ILE A 47 -2.52 -17.64 -6.90
N PRO A 48 -3.19 -17.24 -8.00
CA PRO A 48 -2.71 -17.54 -9.34
C PRO A 48 -1.25 -17.08 -9.55
N PRO A 49 -0.37 -17.93 -10.11
CA PRO A 49 1.06 -17.63 -10.23
C PRO A 49 1.32 -16.40 -11.11
N GLU A 50 0.50 -16.16 -12.13
CA GLU A 50 0.57 -14.95 -12.96
C GLU A 50 0.43 -13.66 -12.14
N ARG A 51 -0.46 -13.68 -11.14
CA ARG A 51 -0.69 -12.51 -10.27
C ARG A 51 0.44 -12.36 -9.26
N VAL A 52 0.98 -13.46 -8.76
CA VAL A 52 2.18 -13.45 -7.92
C VAL A 52 3.35 -12.82 -8.68
N ALA A 53 3.57 -13.21 -9.94
CA ALA A 53 4.65 -12.68 -10.77
C ALA A 53 4.48 -11.19 -11.10
N ARG A 54 3.24 -10.72 -11.34
CA ARG A 54 2.98 -9.32 -11.73
C ARG A 54 3.06 -8.33 -10.58
N VAL A 55 2.54 -8.68 -9.40
CA VAL A 55 2.36 -7.71 -8.29
C VAL A 55 2.87 -8.22 -6.95
N ASN A 56 3.63 -9.32 -6.93
CA ASN A 56 4.12 -9.96 -5.70
C ASN A 56 2.97 -10.21 -4.69
N ALA A 57 1.82 -10.67 -5.19
CA ALA A 57 0.59 -10.77 -4.41
C ALA A 57 0.72 -11.68 -3.17
N VAL A 58 0.13 -11.20 -2.06
CA VAL A 58 0.04 -11.90 -0.75
C VAL A 58 -1.40 -12.24 -0.34
N ARG A 59 -2.40 -11.72 -1.07
CA ARG A 59 -3.83 -11.96 -0.86
C ARG A 59 -4.52 -12.25 -2.18
N CYS A 60 -5.63 -12.99 -2.19
CA CYS A 60 -6.47 -13.11 -3.39
C CYS A 60 -7.10 -11.76 -3.77
N VAL A 61 -7.73 -11.67 -4.94
CA VAL A 61 -8.33 -10.42 -5.45
C VAL A 61 -9.41 -9.91 -4.50
N ASP A 62 -10.29 -10.79 -4.02
CA ASP A 62 -11.41 -10.40 -3.15
C ASP A 62 -10.94 -9.91 -1.79
N CYS A 63 -10.02 -10.64 -1.14
CA CYS A 63 -9.45 -10.23 0.14
C CYS A 63 -8.62 -8.94 0.01
N GLN A 64 -7.95 -8.74 -1.13
CA GLN A 64 -7.24 -7.49 -1.40
C GLN A 64 -8.22 -6.32 -1.52
N HIS A 65 -9.32 -6.49 -2.26
CA HIS A 65 -10.35 -5.46 -2.43
C HIS A 65 -11.02 -5.07 -1.11
N ILE A 66 -11.36 -6.05 -0.27
CA ILE A 66 -11.95 -5.81 1.05
C ILE A 66 -11.00 -4.99 1.92
N ARG A 67 -9.72 -5.36 1.95
CA ARG A 67 -8.71 -4.63 2.72
C ARG A 67 -8.55 -3.20 2.21
N GLU A 68 -8.48 -3.00 0.90
CA GLU A 68 -8.34 -1.66 0.32
C GLU A 68 -9.54 -0.76 0.67
N LYS A 69 -10.76 -1.32 0.66
CA LYS A 69 -11.96 -0.61 1.15
C LYS A 69 -11.84 -0.25 2.63
N GLN A 70 -11.45 -1.19 3.48
CA GLN A 70 -11.27 -0.94 4.92
C GLN A 70 -10.20 0.13 5.18
N GLU A 71 -9.07 0.07 4.47
CA GLU A 71 -8.02 1.07 4.56
C GLU A 71 -8.52 2.43 4.10
N ALA A 72 -9.27 2.49 3.00
CA ALA A 72 -9.83 3.73 2.48
C ALA A 72 -10.87 4.35 3.42
N THR A 73 -11.69 3.56 4.10
CA THR A 73 -12.56 4.02 5.19
C THR A 73 -11.74 4.56 6.36
N ARG A 74 -10.68 3.86 6.78
CA ARG A 74 -9.79 4.27 7.89
C ARG A 74 -9.12 5.62 7.62
N VAL A 75 -8.67 5.86 6.39
CA VAL A 75 -8.02 7.13 6.01
C VAL A 75 -9.02 8.23 5.62
N GLY A 76 -10.33 8.00 5.83
CA GLY A 76 -11.37 9.00 5.55
C GLY A 76 -11.61 9.29 4.07
N ARG A 77 -11.07 8.48 3.14
CA ARG A 77 -11.30 8.66 1.68
C ARG A 77 -12.75 8.42 1.26
N TYR A 78 -13.54 7.73 2.08
CA TYR A 78 -14.97 7.44 1.87
C TYR A 78 -15.89 8.13 2.89
N ARG A 79 -15.46 9.21 3.55
CA ARG A 79 -16.40 10.12 4.23
C ARG A 79 -17.09 10.98 3.18
N GLN A 80 -18.12 10.42 2.54
CA GLN A 80 -19.15 11.16 1.82
C GLN A 80 -20.50 10.78 2.42
#